data_AF-A0A1V4AS14-F1
#
_entry.id   AF-A0A1V4AS14-F1
#
_cell.length_a   1.000
_cell.length_b   1.000
_cell.length_c   1.000
_cell.angle_alpha   90.00
_cell.angle_beta   90.00
_cell.angle_gamma   90.00
#
_symmetry.space_group_name_H-M   'P 1'
#
loop_
_entity.id
_entity.type
_entity.pdbx_description
1 polymer ?
#
loop_
_entity_poly.entity_id
_entity_poly.type
_entity_poly.pdbx_seq_one_letter_code
_entity_poly.pdbx_strand_id
1 'polypeptide(L)'
;MLIDRILIYTPFPLSFILIYCNILGQPVEARLANRLRAWQTIQQAKERAVAEAQRIALPLLRGGLLGIADLPAASQLMDDLTERWLVDFAATSATFVTQIDQATLSLQTLINGIRNNWYEASHVASKWTIKPEYLAKFDAEWQWLGTYGSWRATVLSYLYPENLLFPELRKDSTLKFVTFLGELRKLQPLTSISLDTPPDAFRNAKSALAGEEAQYFAPMVIGLALQRAGLYPAALDEYREVYDTSKSGAARKIAPC
;
A
#
# COMPACT_ATOMS: atom_id res chain seq x y z
N MET A 1 -19.35 -10.14 46.72
CA MET A 1 -19.11 -11.08 47.83
C MET A 1 -18.31 -12.25 47.26
N LEU A 2 -17.04 -12.54 47.56
CA LEU A 2 -16.00 -11.98 48.41
C LEU A 2 -14.70 -12.08 47.57
N ILE A 3 -13.98 -10.98 47.38
CA ILE A 3 -12.52 -11.03 47.24
C ILE A 3 -12.04 -10.09 48.31
N ASP A 4 -11.72 -10.65 49.47
CA ASP A 4 -11.20 -9.90 50.59
C ASP A 4 -10.05 -10.71 51.21
N ARG A 5 -8.90 -10.04 51.33
CA ARG A 5 -7.74 -10.35 52.18
C ARG A 5 -6.90 -11.60 51.90
N ILE A 6 -5.79 -11.38 51.19
CA ILE A 6 -4.45 -11.81 51.66
C ILE A 6 -3.48 -10.65 51.41
N LEU A 7 -3.41 -9.73 52.38
CA LEU A 7 -2.32 -8.77 52.55
C LEU A 7 -1.25 -9.46 53.42
N ILE A 8 -0.23 -10.05 52.80
CA ILE A 8 0.98 -10.48 53.50
C ILE A 8 1.94 -9.30 53.54
N TYR A 9 2.21 -8.86 54.77
CA TYR A 9 3.22 -7.89 55.17
C TYR A 9 4.61 -8.34 54.72
N THR A 10 5.27 -7.60 53.83
CA THR A 10 6.74 -7.62 53.70
C THR A 10 7.26 -6.18 53.64
N PRO A 11 8.30 -5.82 54.42
CA PRO A 11 8.82 -4.46 54.46
C PRO A 11 9.89 -4.30 53.38
N PHE A 12 9.48 -4.14 52.12
CA PHE A 12 10.41 -3.73 51.06
C PHE A 12 9.80 -2.55 50.30
N PRO A 13 10.56 -1.46 50.08
CA PRO A 13 10.05 -0.30 49.38
C PRO A 13 9.70 -0.68 47.93
N LEU A 14 8.57 -0.18 47.42
CA LEU A 14 8.05 -0.42 46.05
C LEU A 14 9.07 -0.17 44.92
N SER A 15 10.13 0.60 45.20
CA SER A 15 11.28 0.79 44.31
C SER A 15 12.08 -0.49 44.08
N PHE A 16 12.15 -1.44 45.03
CA PHE A 16 12.85 -2.71 44.85
C PHE A 16 12.10 -3.71 43.98
N ILE A 17 10.76 -3.69 44.00
CA ILE A 17 9.91 -4.61 43.20
C ILE A 17 9.93 -4.20 41.72
N LEU A 18 9.90 -2.89 41.43
CA LEU A 18 10.06 -2.38 40.05
C LEU A 18 11.47 -2.64 39.49
N ILE A 19 12.51 -2.56 40.33
CA ILE A 19 13.89 -2.85 39.93
C ILE A 19 14.09 -4.35 39.66
N TYR A 20 13.54 -5.25 40.49
CA TYR A 20 13.66 -6.70 40.27
C TYR A 20 12.88 -7.19 39.03
N CYS A 21 11.72 -6.61 38.74
CA CYS A 21 10.94 -6.96 37.55
C CYS A 21 11.62 -6.47 36.25
N ASN A 22 12.29 -5.31 36.30
CA ASN A 22 13.02 -4.76 35.16
C ASN A 22 14.37 -5.48 34.96
N ILE A 23 15.08 -5.88 36.02
CA ILE A 23 16.38 -6.57 35.93
C ILE A 23 16.25 -8.06 35.59
N LEU A 24 15.18 -8.75 36.02
CA LEU A 24 14.96 -10.17 35.68
C LEU A 24 14.16 -10.40 34.38
N GLY A 25 13.40 -9.41 33.88
CA GLY A 25 12.72 -9.48 32.59
C GLY A 25 13.67 -9.35 31.39
N GLN A 26 14.64 -8.43 31.49
CA GLN A 26 15.68 -8.19 30.47
C GLN A 26 16.44 -9.47 29.99
N PRO A 27 16.92 -10.38 30.88
CA PRO A 27 17.65 -11.56 30.43
C PRO A 27 16.76 -12.63 29.77
N VAL A 28 15.47 -12.70 30.11
CA VAL A 28 14.52 -13.63 29.46
C VAL A 28 14.12 -13.11 28.08
N GLU A 29 13.81 -11.83 27.96
CA GLU A 29 13.53 -11.17 26.68
C GLU A 29 14.73 -11.23 25.74
N ALA A 30 15.93 -10.96 26.23
CA ALA A 30 17.16 -11.09 25.45
C ALA A 30 17.41 -12.53 24.99
N ARG A 31 17.17 -13.53 25.86
CA ARG A 31 17.32 -14.95 25.51
C ARG A 31 16.29 -15.40 24.48
N LEU A 32 15.03 -14.98 24.63
CA LEU A 32 13.97 -15.26 23.66
C LEU A 32 14.28 -14.60 22.31
N ALA A 33 14.67 -13.33 22.31
CA ALA A 33 15.05 -12.60 21.11
C ALA A 33 16.25 -13.25 20.40
N ASN A 34 17.26 -13.71 21.15
CA ASN A 34 18.40 -14.44 20.58
C ASN A 34 17.97 -15.79 19.98
N ARG A 35 17.08 -16.54 20.63
CA ARG A 35 16.55 -17.80 20.08
C ARG A 35 15.69 -17.57 18.85
N LEU A 36 14.85 -16.54 18.85
CA LEU A 36 14.04 -16.16 17.70
C LEU A 36 14.94 -15.78 16.52
N ARG A 37 15.96 -14.95 16.75
CA ARG A 37 16.95 -14.60 15.72
C ARG A 37 17.68 -15.83 15.19
N ALA A 38 18.18 -16.70 16.06
CA ALA A 38 18.86 -17.94 15.65
C ALA A 38 17.93 -18.85 14.83
N TRP A 39 16.67 -19.01 15.23
CA TRP A 39 15.68 -19.78 14.49
C TRP A 39 15.39 -19.16 13.12
N GLN A 40 15.18 -17.83 13.05
CA GLN A 40 15.00 -17.10 11.80
C GLN A 40 16.21 -17.26 10.87
N THR A 41 17.44 -17.21 11.40
CA THR A 41 18.66 -17.44 10.62
C THR A 41 18.71 -18.85 10.04
N ILE A 42 18.33 -19.88 10.81
CA ILE A 42 18.29 -21.26 10.31
C ILE A 42 17.22 -21.42 9.23
N GLN A 43 16.02 -20.84 9.40
CA GLN A 43 14.98 -20.88 8.38
C GLN A 43 15.44 -20.21 7.08
N GLN A 44 16.00 -19.01 7.17
CA GLN A 44 16.52 -18.29 6.01
C GLN A 44 17.68 -19.05 5.34
N ALA A 45 18.58 -19.66 6.12
CA ALA A 45 19.68 -20.44 5.56
C ALA A 45 19.18 -21.69 4.81
N LYS A 46 18.18 -22.39 5.36
CA LYS A 46 17.53 -23.53 4.71
C LYS A 46 16.85 -23.10 3.41
N GLU A 47 16.06 -22.04 3.43
CA GLU A 47 15.36 -21.52 2.26
C GLU A 47 16.34 -21.13 1.14
N ARG A 48 17.44 -20.45 1.50
CA ARG A 48 18.51 -20.10 0.53
C ARG A 48 19.17 -21.34 -0.06
N ALA A 49 19.48 -22.35 0.74
CA ALA A 49 20.10 -23.59 0.24
C ALA A 49 19.19 -24.34 -0.74
N VAL A 50 17.87 -24.40 -0.45
CA VAL A 50 16.89 -25.00 -1.36
C VAL A 50 16.75 -24.18 -2.64
N ALA A 51 16.64 -22.86 -2.52
CA ALA A 51 16.55 -21.97 -3.69
C ALA A 51 17.77 -22.11 -4.60
N GLU A 52 18.98 -22.21 -4.05
CA GLU A 52 20.20 -22.39 -4.83
C GLU A 52 20.25 -23.76 -5.53
N ALA A 53 19.86 -24.83 -4.83
CA ALA A 53 19.77 -26.16 -5.43
C ALA A 53 18.75 -26.19 -6.59
N GLN A 54 17.59 -25.56 -6.39
CA GLN A 54 16.56 -25.40 -7.43
C GLN A 54 17.06 -24.52 -8.58
N ARG A 55 17.85 -23.49 -8.29
CA ARG A 55 18.44 -22.60 -9.29
C ARG A 55 19.28 -23.38 -10.31
N ILE A 56 20.02 -24.36 -9.83
CA ILE A 56 20.89 -25.21 -10.66
C ILE A 56 20.09 -26.35 -11.32
N ALA A 57 19.20 -27.01 -10.59
CA ALA A 57 18.56 -28.25 -11.05
C ALA A 57 17.37 -28.03 -12.00
N LEU A 58 16.55 -27.00 -11.77
CA LEU A 58 15.30 -26.82 -12.53
C LEU A 58 15.51 -26.58 -14.03
N PRO A 59 16.50 -25.78 -14.50
CA PRO A 59 16.74 -25.62 -15.93
C PRO A 59 17.13 -26.93 -16.61
N LEU A 60 17.90 -27.79 -15.93
CA LEU A 60 18.29 -29.11 -16.44
C LEU A 60 17.07 -30.03 -16.59
N LEU A 61 16.22 -30.07 -15.56
CA LEU A 61 14.98 -30.86 -15.60
C LEU A 61 14.03 -30.36 -16.68
N ARG A 62 13.89 -29.03 -16.85
CA ARG A 62 13.11 -28.42 -17.94
C ARG A 62 13.64 -28.85 -19.31
N GLY A 63 14.97 -28.74 -19.51
CA GLY A 63 15.62 -29.14 -20.75
C GLY A 63 15.40 -30.62 -21.07
N GLY A 64 15.51 -31.49 -20.07
CA GLY A 64 15.23 -32.93 -20.21
C GLY A 64 13.76 -33.25 -20.50
N LEU A 65 12.82 -32.61 -19.81
CA LEU A 65 11.37 -32.80 -20.02
C LEU A 65 10.92 -32.37 -21.41
N LEU A 66 11.48 -31.28 -21.94
CA LEU A 66 11.16 -30.79 -23.28
C LEU A 66 11.94 -31.55 -24.37
N GLY A 67 12.91 -32.40 -24.01
CA GLY A 67 13.78 -33.10 -24.96
C GLY A 67 14.72 -32.17 -25.73
N ILE A 68 14.99 -30.98 -25.19
CA ILE A 68 15.72 -29.91 -25.88
C ILE A 68 17.18 -29.76 -25.42
N ALA A 69 17.57 -30.48 -24.37
CA ALA A 69 18.90 -30.33 -23.76
C ALA A 69 20.07 -30.56 -24.74
N ASP A 70 19.88 -31.45 -25.73
CA ASP A 70 20.92 -31.85 -26.68
C ASP A 70 20.74 -31.24 -28.08
N LEU A 71 19.75 -30.36 -28.27
CA LEU A 71 19.45 -29.78 -29.59
C LEU A 71 20.33 -28.55 -29.89
N PRO A 72 20.92 -28.44 -31.09
CA PRO A 72 21.77 -27.30 -31.47
C PRO A 72 20.99 -25.98 -31.59
N ALA A 73 19.66 -26.01 -31.57
CA ALA A 73 18.76 -24.85 -31.63
C ALA A 73 17.85 -24.73 -30.39
N ALA A 74 18.30 -25.24 -29.23
CA ALA A 74 17.49 -25.24 -28.01
C ALA A 74 16.97 -23.85 -27.60
N SER A 75 17.77 -22.79 -27.79
CA SER A 75 17.35 -21.42 -27.49
C SER A 75 16.19 -20.96 -28.37
N GLN A 76 16.30 -21.16 -29.69
CA GLN A 76 15.23 -20.78 -30.62
C GLN A 76 13.93 -21.51 -30.30
N LEU A 77 14.02 -22.80 -29.97
CA LEU A 77 12.84 -23.58 -29.61
C LEU A 77 12.22 -23.11 -28.28
N MET A 78 13.03 -22.69 -27.30
CA MET A 78 12.51 -22.07 -26.07
C MET A 78 11.81 -20.74 -26.37
N ASP A 79 12.32 -19.96 -27.31
CA ASP A 79 11.70 -18.70 -27.74
C ASP A 79 10.37 -18.96 -28.45
N ASP A 80 10.34 -19.91 -29.40
CA ASP A 80 9.12 -20.31 -30.12
C ASP A 80 8.04 -20.83 -29.15
N LEU A 81 8.44 -21.63 -28.14
CA LEU A 81 7.54 -22.08 -27.08
C LEU A 81 7.07 -20.93 -26.19
N THR A 82 7.95 -19.98 -25.89
CA THR A 82 7.61 -18.81 -25.07
C THR A 82 6.59 -17.94 -25.78
N GLU A 83 6.75 -17.70 -27.08
CA GLU A 83 5.78 -16.98 -27.90
C GLU A 83 4.44 -17.72 -27.94
N ARG A 84 4.48 -19.04 -28.11
CA ARG A 84 3.26 -19.87 -28.25
C ARG A 84 2.45 -20.00 -26.96
N TRP A 85 3.12 -20.17 -25.84
CA TRP A 85 2.48 -20.48 -24.55
C TRP A 85 2.44 -19.28 -23.59
N LEU A 86 3.11 -18.17 -23.96
CA LEU A 86 3.16 -16.94 -23.18
C LEU A 86 3.73 -17.13 -21.77
N VAL A 87 4.63 -18.10 -21.64
CA VAL A 87 5.39 -18.42 -20.43
C VAL A 87 6.84 -18.50 -20.84
N ASP A 88 7.73 -17.81 -20.12
CA ASP A 88 9.15 -17.79 -20.44
C ASP A 88 9.82 -19.14 -20.12
N PHE A 89 10.14 -19.89 -21.19
CA PHE A 89 10.85 -21.16 -21.12
C PHE A 89 12.37 -21.00 -21.11
N ALA A 90 12.90 -19.78 -21.30
CA ALA A 90 14.31 -19.47 -21.10
C ALA A 90 14.59 -18.97 -19.67
N ALA A 91 13.55 -18.55 -18.93
CA ALA A 91 13.64 -17.99 -17.59
C ALA A 91 14.56 -18.78 -16.67
N THR A 92 15.42 -18.07 -15.93
CA THR A 92 16.19 -18.70 -14.86
C THR A 92 15.27 -18.95 -13.66
N SER A 93 15.51 -20.03 -12.92
CA SER A 93 14.84 -20.37 -11.65
C SER A 93 15.17 -19.41 -10.49
N ALA A 94 15.75 -18.24 -10.77
CA ALA A 94 16.01 -17.19 -9.80
C ALA A 94 14.77 -16.33 -9.49
N THR A 95 13.76 -16.36 -10.37
CA THR A 95 12.54 -15.56 -10.22
C THR A 95 11.41 -16.42 -9.69
N PHE A 96 10.82 -16.02 -8.57
CA PHE A 96 9.61 -16.64 -8.03
C PHE A 96 8.40 -15.81 -8.44
N VAL A 97 7.47 -16.42 -9.16
CA VAL A 97 6.23 -15.79 -9.62
C VAL A 97 5.05 -16.60 -9.06
N THR A 98 4.01 -15.91 -8.58
CA THR A 98 2.79 -16.62 -8.17
C THR A 98 2.03 -17.11 -9.40
N GLN A 99 1.22 -18.15 -9.27
CA GLN A 99 0.43 -18.66 -10.40
C GLN A 99 -0.50 -17.60 -10.98
N ILE A 100 -1.05 -16.72 -10.13
CA ILE A 100 -1.95 -15.64 -10.54
C ILE A 100 -1.17 -14.55 -11.28
N ASP A 101 0.03 -14.20 -10.83
CA ASP A 101 0.87 -13.22 -11.52
C ASP A 101 1.29 -13.72 -12.90
N GLN A 102 1.68 -15.00 -13.01
CA GLN A 102 2.02 -15.61 -14.29
C GLN A 102 0.82 -15.61 -15.24
N ALA A 103 -0.36 -16.02 -14.77
CA ALA A 103 -1.57 -16.01 -15.58
C ALA A 103 -1.96 -14.59 -16.03
N THR A 104 -1.79 -13.61 -15.15
CA THR A 104 -2.07 -12.19 -15.46
C THR A 104 -1.11 -11.67 -16.52
N LEU A 105 0.19 -11.95 -16.41
CA LEU A 105 1.20 -11.58 -17.40
C LEU A 105 0.92 -12.25 -18.75
N SER A 106 0.62 -13.55 -18.78
CA SER A 106 0.28 -14.25 -20.01
C SER A 106 -0.94 -13.64 -20.71
N LEU A 107 -1.99 -13.28 -19.95
CA LEU A 107 -3.17 -12.61 -20.51
C LEU A 107 -2.87 -11.20 -21.02
N GLN A 108 -2.05 -10.42 -20.30
CA GLN A 108 -1.65 -9.08 -20.73
C GLN A 108 -0.82 -9.13 -22.02
N THR A 109 0.13 -10.06 -22.12
CA THR A 109 0.92 -10.30 -23.33
C THR A 109 0.02 -10.70 -24.50
N LEU A 110 -0.95 -11.61 -24.25
CA LEU A 110 -1.92 -12.04 -25.26
C LEU A 110 -2.73 -10.87 -25.84
N ILE A 111 -3.32 -10.07 -24.94
CA ILE A 111 -4.18 -8.95 -25.33
C ILE A 111 -3.38 -7.88 -26.09
N ASN A 112 -2.17 -7.55 -25.62
CA ASN A 112 -1.29 -6.61 -26.29
C ASN A 112 -0.83 -7.12 -27.67
N GLY A 113 -0.50 -8.41 -27.78
CA GLY A 113 -0.11 -9.04 -29.04
C GLY A 113 -1.23 -9.02 -30.08
N ILE A 114 -2.48 -9.25 -29.64
CA ILE A 114 -3.68 -9.15 -30.50
C ILE A 114 -3.90 -7.70 -30.94
N ARG A 115 -3.82 -6.74 -30.01
CA ARG A 115 -4.03 -5.30 -30.29
C ARG A 115 -3.04 -4.75 -31.31
N ASN A 116 -1.79 -5.19 -31.25
CA ASN A 116 -0.71 -4.69 -32.10
C ASN A 116 -0.41 -5.58 -33.31
N ASN A 117 -1.10 -6.73 -33.45
CA ASN A 117 -0.94 -7.69 -34.53
C ASN A 117 0.51 -8.21 -34.67
N TRP A 118 1.13 -8.59 -33.56
CA TRP A 118 2.52 -9.09 -33.54
C TRP A 118 2.63 -10.61 -33.69
N TYR A 119 1.50 -11.33 -33.68
CA TYR A 119 1.49 -12.77 -33.83
C TYR A 119 1.67 -13.21 -35.27
N GLU A 120 2.61 -14.12 -35.51
CA GLU A 120 2.79 -14.74 -36.81
C GLU A 120 1.57 -15.56 -37.25
N ALA A 121 1.41 -15.78 -38.56
CA ALA A 121 0.29 -16.56 -39.12
C ALA A 121 0.20 -18.01 -38.59
N SER A 122 1.30 -18.56 -38.09
CA SER A 122 1.41 -19.88 -37.44
C SER A 122 0.76 -19.91 -36.05
N HIS A 123 0.63 -18.75 -35.40
CA HIS A 123 0.11 -18.61 -34.05
C HIS A 123 -1.42 -18.68 -34.02
N VAL A 124 -2.00 -19.36 -33.02
CA VAL A 124 -3.47 -19.51 -32.89
C VAL A 124 -4.20 -18.18 -32.72
N ALA A 125 -3.54 -17.21 -32.08
CA ALA A 125 -4.10 -15.89 -31.82
C ALA A 125 -3.96 -14.92 -33.01
N SER A 126 -3.29 -15.30 -34.10
CA SER A 126 -3.11 -14.43 -35.29
C SER A 126 -4.43 -14.03 -35.95
N LYS A 127 -5.46 -14.86 -35.81
CA LYS A 127 -6.80 -14.62 -36.34
C LYS A 127 -7.71 -13.89 -35.36
N TRP A 128 -7.24 -13.66 -34.14
CA TRP A 128 -8.06 -13.05 -33.10
C TRP A 128 -8.02 -11.54 -33.30
N THR A 129 -9.18 -10.91 -33.19
CA THR A 129 -9.31 -9.47 -33.37
C THR A 129 -10.20 -8.92 -32.27
N ILE A 130 -9.91 -7.69 -31.85
CA ILE A 130 -10.80 -6.93 -30.98
C ILE A 130 -12.00 -6.52 -31.83
N LYS A 131 -13.21 -6.72 -31.31
CA LYS A 131 -14.42 -6.39 -32.05
C LYS A 131 -14.44 -4.88 -32.40
N PRO A 132 -14.87 -4.51 -33.61
CA PRO A 132 -14.75 -3.15 -34.12
C PRO A 132 -15.47 -2.11 -33.24
N GLU A 133 -16.56 -2.48 -32.58
CA GLU A 133 -17.31 -1.59 -31.67
C GLU A 133 -16.53 -1.19 -30.41
N TYR A 134 -15.55 -1.99 -29.97
CA TYR A 134 -14.73 -1.71 -28.79
C TYR A 134 -13.37 -1.09 -29.14
N LEU A 135 -12.94 -1.14 -30.41
CA LEU A 135 -11.62 -0.68 -30.82
C LEU A 135 -11.36 0.79 -30.49
N ALA A 136 -12.39 1.64 -30.63
CA ALA A 136 -12.29 3.08 -30.34
C ALA A 136 -12.14 3.38 -28.83
N LYS A 137 -12.61 2.50 -27.95
CA LYS A 137 -12.53 2.66 -26.49
C LYS A 137 -11.42 1.85 -25.85
N PHE A 138 -10.92 0.83 -26.56
CA PHE A 138 -9.96 -0.12 -26.03
C PHE A 138 -8.74 0.57 -25.41
N ASP A 139 -8.09 1.49 -26.13
CA ASP A 139 -6.87 2.14 -25.62
C ASP A 139 -7.13 2.99 -24.36
N ALA A 140 -8.31 3.60 -24.27
CA ALA A 140 -8.73 4.37 -23.10
C ALA A 140 -9.05 3.47 -21.89
N GLU A 141 -9.70 2.33 -22.12
CA GLU A 141 -9.98 1.34 -21.07
C GLU A 141 -8.71 0.61 -20.62
N TRP A 142 -7.84 0.27 -21.56
CA TRP A 142 -6.59 -0.41 -21.31
C TRP A 142 -5.58 0.45 -20.53
N GLN A 143 -5.65 1.78 -20.64
CA GLN A 143 -4.79 2.68 -19.86
C GLN A 143 -4.89 2.44 -18.34
N TRP A 144 -6.09 2.14 -17.83
CA TRP A 144 -6.29 1.87 -16.40
C TRP A 144 -6.40 0.37 -16.09
N LEU A 145 -6.76 -0.48 -17.05
CA LEU A 145 -6.87 -1.93 -16.87
C LEU A 145 -5.56 -2.69 -17.11
N GLY A 146 -4.65 -2.14 -17.91
CA GLY A 146 -3.49 -2.83 -18.48
C GLY A 146 -2.44 -3.30 -17.49
N THR A 147 -2.49 -2.82 -16.23
CA THR A 147 -1.70 -3.39 -15.14
C THR A 147 -2.58 -3.62 -13.91
N TYR A 148 -2.25 -4.65 -13.11
CA TYR A 148 -2.96 -4.90 -11.85
C TYR A 148 -2.89 -3.70 -10.90
N GLY A 149 -1.75 -3.00 -10.86
CA GLY A 149 -1.56 -1.80 -10.04
C GLY A 149 -2.50 -0.67 -10.45
N SER A 150 -2.58 -0.35 -11.74
CA SER A 150 -3.50 0.67 -12.27
C SER A 150 -4.96 0.29 -12.03
N TRP A 151 -5.33 -0.96 -12.30
CA TRP A 151 -6.69 -1.45 -12.10
C TRP A 151 -7.10 -1.32 -10.63
N ARG A 152 -6.24 -1.80 -9.72
CA ARG A 152 -6.48 -1.73 -8.29
C ARG A 152 -6.58 -0.28 -7.81
N ALA A 153 -5.72 0.60 -8.30
CA ALA A 153 -5.77 2.02 -7.96
C ALA A 153 -7.11 2.65 -8.38
N THR A 154 -7.57 2.37 -9.60
CA THR A 154 -8.86 2.86 -10.11
C THR A 154 -10.05 2.30 -9.32
N VAL A 155 -10.04 0.99 -9.03
CA VAL A 155 -11.10 0.34 -8.23
C VAL A 155 -11.14 0.92 -6.82
N LEU A 156 -9.98 1.12 -6.17
CA LEU A 156 -9.94 1.73 -4.84
C LEU A 156 -10.34 3.20 -4.86
N SER A 157 -10.02 3.94 -5.93
CA SER A 157 -10.47 5.32 -6.12
C SER A 157 -11.99 5.41 -6.25
N TYR A 158 -12.59 4.42 -6.90
CA TYR A 158 -14.05 4.34 -7.07
C TYR A 158 -14.77 3.90 -5.79
N LEU A 159 -14.26 2.86 -5.11
CA LEU A 159 -14.88 2.30 -3.91
C LEU A 159 -14.64 3.13 -2.65
N TYR A 160 -13.45 3.74 -2.55
CA TYR A 160 -13.00 4.49 -1.37
C TYR A 160 -12.38 5.83 -1.79
N PRO A 161 -13.16 6.71 -2.43
CA PRO A 161 -12.66 8.01 -2.88
C PRO A 161 -12.08 8.83 -1.71
N GLU A 162 -12.59 8.68 -0.50
CA GLU A 162 -12.14 9.37 0.71
C GLU A 162 -10.65 9.14 1.03
N ASN A 163 -10.07 8.01 0.61
CA ASN A 163 -8.64 7.73 0.82
C ASN A 163 -7.73 8.56 -0.07
N LEU A 164 -8.26 9.11 -1.18
CA LEU A 164 -7.51 9.85 -2.18
C LEU A 164 -7.94 11.32 -2.28
N LEU A 165 -9.11 11.66 -1.74
CA LEU A 165 -9.64 13.03 -1.69
C LEU A 165 -8.96 13.83 -0.57
N PHE A 166 -7.73 14.27 -0.83
CA PHE A 166 -7.10 15.28 0.00
C PHE A 166 -7.64 16.66 -0.40
N PRO A 167 -8.23 17.43 0.53
CA PRO A 167 -8.77 18.75 0.18
C PRO A 167 -7.70 19.71 -0.38
N GLU A 168 -6.43 19.50 0.00
CA GLU A 168 -5.28 20.27 -0.50
C GLU A 168 -5.01 20.11 -2.00
N LEU A 169 -5.47 19.01 -2.62
CA LEU A 169 -5.19 18.65 -4.02
C LEU A 169 -6.37 18.95 -4.96
N ARG A 170 -7.38 19.66 -4.45
CA ARG A 170 -8.58 20.00 -5.20
C ARG A 170 -8.32 21.06 -6.27
N LYS A 171 -8.75 20.80 -7.51
CA LYS A 171 -8.54 21.69 -8.67
C LYS A 171 -9.37 22.98 -8.61
N ASP A 172 -10.57 22.90 -8.03
CA ASP A 172 -11.55 23.99 -7.88
C ASP A 172 -11.39 24.79 -6.57
N SER A 173 -10.18 24.80 -5.99
CA SER A 173 -9.90 25.55 -4.76
C SER A 173 -9.94 27.07 -4.99
N THR A 174 -10.61 27.81 -4.10
CA THR A 174 -10.59 29.28 -4.17
C THR A 174 -9.20 29.81 -3.81
N LEU A 175 -8.88 31.02 -4.28
CA LEU A 175 -7.62 31.68 -3.94
C LEU A 175 -7.45 31.85 -2.41
N LYS A 176 -8.54 32.11 -1.69
CA LYS A 176 -8.52 32.23 -0.23
C LYS A 176 -8.16 30.90 0.44
N PHE A 177 -8.68 29.79 -0.09
CA PHE A 177 -8.34 28.46 0.37
C PHE A 177 -6.87 28.12 0.12
N VAL A 178 -6.34 28.47 -1.05
CA VAL A 178 -4.90 28.29 -1.35
C VAL A 178 -4.03 29.09 -0.39
N THR A 179 -4.37 30.34 -0.09
CA THR A 179 -3.65 31.14 0.94
C THR A 179 -3.73 30.50 2.31
N PHE A 180 -4.92 30.00 2.69
CA PHE A 180 -5.12 29.27 3.94
C PHE A 180 -4.25 28.00 4.03
N LEU A 181 -4.17 27.21 2.96
CA LEU A 181 -3.27 26.05 2.88
C LEU A 181 -1.79 26.47 3.02
N GLY A 182 -1.41 27.60 2.43
CA GLY A 182 -0.08 28.18 2.57
C GLY A 182 0.27 28.52 4.02
N GLU A 183 -0.65 29.11 4.78
CA GLU A 183 -0.46 29.37 6.21
C GLU A 183 -0.43 28.08 7.03
N LEU A 184 -1.27 27.11 6.70
CA LEU A 184 -1.36 25.84 7.40
C LEU A 184 -0.11 24.95 7.19
N ARG A 185 0.54 25.01 6.03
CA ARG A 185 1.84 24.36 5.79
C ARG A 185 2.95 24.88 6.70
N LYS A 186 2.88 26.16 7.12
CA LYS A 186 3.85 26.73 8.08
C LYS A 186 3.73 26.09 9.47
N LEU A 187 2.64 25.36 9.75
CA LEU A 187 2.43 24.63 11.01
C LEU A 187 3.11 23.27 11.06
N GLN A 188 3.80 22.82 10.01
CA GLN A 188 4.45 21.51 9.99
C GLN A 188 5.92 21.57 10.50
N PRO A 189 6.22 21.10 11.72
CA PRO A 189 7.54 20.58 12.04
C PRO A 189 7.51 19.04 12.01
N LEU A 190 8.48 18.42 11.32
CA LEU A 190 8.83 17.00 11.51
C LEU A 190 9.83 16.80 12.67
N THR A 191 10.33 17.89 13.24
CA THR A 191 11.36 17.91 14.28
C THR A 191 11.07 19.05 15.26
N SER A 192 10.47 18.69 16.40
CA SER A 192 10.45 19.40 17.69
C SER A 192 10.58 20.94 17.70
N ILE A 193 9.46 21.62 17.94
CA ILE A 193 9.25 22.67 18.97
C ILE A 193 7.74 22.72 19.16
N SER A 194 7.27 22.55 20.39
CA SER A 194 5.85 22.42 20.73
C SER A 194 5.08 23.67 20.32
N LEU A 195 4.21 23.54 19.31
CA LEU A 195 3.07 24.44 19.19
C LEU A 195 2.03 23.96 20.20
N ASP A 196 1.98 24.59 21.38
CA ASP A 196 0.95 24.31 22.39
C ASP A 196 -0.44 24.76 21.90
N THR A 197 -0.47 25.74 20.98
CA THR A 197 -1.69 26.23 20.32
C THR A 197 -1.41 26.64 18.86
N PRO A 198 -2.41 26.55 17.96
CA PRO A 198 -2.29 27.04 16.59
C PRO A 198 -2.01 28.57 16.55
N PRO A 199 -1.09 29.06 15.71
CA PRO A 199 -0.82 30.48 15.51
C PRO A 199 -2.06 31.29 15.11
N ASP A 200 -2.15 32.55 15.56
CA ASP A 200 -3.31 33.42 15.25
C ASP A 200 -3.47 33.70 13.75
N ALA A 201 -2.37 33.72 12.99
CA ALA A 201 -2.40 33.84 11.52
C ALA A 201 -3.25 32.73 10.87
N PHE A 202 -3.18 31.52 11.41
CA PHE A 202 -3.97 30.39 10.95
C PHE A 202 -5.47 30.57 11.27
N ARG A 203 -5.82 31.03 12.48
CA ARG A 203 -7.22 31.33 12.86
C ARG A 203 -7.83 32.42 11.99
N ASN A 204 -7.06 33.47 11.72
CA ASN A 204 -7.46 34.57 10.85
C ASN A 204 -7.67 34.08 9.42
N ALA A 205 -6.77 33.25 8.89
CA ALA A 205 -6.92 32.65 7.57
C ALA A 205 -8.15 31.73 7.46
N LYS A 206 -8.46 30.92 8.50
CA LYS A 206 -9.69 30.10 8.58
C LYS A 206 -10.93 30.99 8.52
N SER A 207 -10.94 32.11 9.26
CA SER A 207 -12.10 33.03 9.31
C SER A 207 -12.41 33.74 7.98
N ALA A 208 -11.44 33.81 7.06
CA ALA A 208 -11.62 34.43 5.75
C ALA A 208 -12.33 33.52 4.72
N LEU A 209 -12.45 32.23 5.02
CA LEU A 209 -13.11 31.23 4.18
C LEU A 209 -14.64 31.32 4.32
N ALA A 210 -15.35 30.88 3.30
CA ALA A 210 -16.81 30.84 3.28
C ALA A 210 -17.33 29.57 2.60
N GLY A 211 -18.62 29.27 2.78
CA GLY A 211 -19.29 28.14 2.15
C GLY A 211 -18.69 26.79 2.54
N GLU A 212 -18.62 25.89 1.57
CA GLU A 212 -18.13 24.51 1.73
C GLU A 212 -16.67 24.43 2.18
N GLU A 213 -15.85 25.40 1.77
CA GLU A 213 -14.43 25.47 2.17
C GLU A 213 -14.29 25.74 3.67
N ALA A 214 -15.12 26.62 4.23
CA ALA A 214 -15.11 26.89 5.66
C ALA A 214 -15.76 25.77 6.48
N GLN A 215 -16.78 25.11 5.92
CA GLN A 215 -17.60 24.15 6.65
C GLN A 215 -17.02 22.74 6.64
N TYR A 216 -16.53 22.26 5.50
CA TYR A 216 -16.08 20.88 5.33
C TYR A 216 -14.56 20.80 5.13
N PHE A 217 -14.02 21.50 4.13
CA PHE A 217 -12.63 21.30 3.72
C PHE A 217 -11.62 21.87 4.73
N ALA A 218 -11.88 23.03 5.32
CA ALA A 218 -10.98 23.62 6.31
C ALA A 218 -10.81 22.72 7.54
N PRO A 219 -11.86 22.30 8.28
CA PRO A 219 -11.68 21.43 9.44
C PRO A 219 -10.95 20.12 9.10
N MET A 220 -11.19 19.54 7.92
CA MET A 220 -10.50 18.33 7.47
C MET A 220 -8.99 18.52 7.28
N VAL A 221 -8.58 19.60 6.62
CA VAL A 221 -7.15 19.90 6.42
C VAL A 221 -6.47 20.27 7.74
N ILE A 222 -7.19 20.98 8.63
CA ILE A 222 -6.69 21.34 9.95
C ILE A 222 -6.44 20.10 10.79
N GLY A 223 -7.43 19.21 10.88
CA GLY A 223 -7.28 17.95 11.59
C GLY A 223 -6.07 17.16 11.08
N LEU A 224 -5.89 17.09 9.75
CA LEU A 224 -4.77 16.38 9.14
C LEU A 224 -3.41 17.01 9.47
N ALA A 225 -3.30 18.34 9.42
CA ALA A 225 -2.06 19.03 9.77
C ALA A 225 -1.72 18.93 11.26
N LEU A 226 -2.72 19.07 12.14
CA LEU A 226 -2.56 18.88 13.58
C LEU A 226 -2.16 17.44 13.91
N GLN A 227 -2.74 16.44 13.26
CA GLN A 227 -2.35 15.04 13.40
C GLN A 227 -0.90 14.81 12.96
N ARG A 228 -0.47 15.39 11.83
CA ARG A 228 0.92 15.33 11.36
C ARG A 228 1.90 16.02 12.31
N ALA A 229 1.45 17.06 13.01
CA ALA A 229 2.22 17.76 14.04
C ALA A 229 2.18 17.08 15.43
N GLY A 230 1.46 15.95 15.58
CA GLY A 230 1.34 15.21 16.84
C GLY A 230 0.30 15.76 17.83
N LEU A 231 -0.50 16.76 17.44
CA LEU A 231 -1.55 17.38 18.26
C LEU A 231 -2.90 16.63 18.12
N TYR A 232 -2.92 15.36 18.52
CA TYR A 232 -4.10 14.49 18.32
C TYR A 232 -5.41 14.97 18.96
N PRO A 233 -5.43 15.54 20.20
CA PRO A 233 -6.66 16.04 20.79
C PRO A 233 -7.27 17.19 19.99
N ALA A 234 -6.45 18.17 19.59
CA ALA A 234 -6.89 19.30 18.77
C ALA A 234 -7.31 18.85 17.36
N ALA A 235 -6.63 17.86 16.79
CA ALA A 235 -7.03 17.25 15.53
C ALA A 235 -8.42 16.61 15.62
N LEU A 236 -8.69 15.89 16.71
CA LEU A 236 -9.99 15.25 16.94
C LEU A 236 -11.12 16.27 17.07
N ASP A 237 -10.89 17.38 17.75
CA ASP A 237 -11.88 18.45 17.88
C ASP A 237 -12.28 19.04 16.52
N GLU A 238 -11.33 19.21 15.61
CA GLU A 238 -11.59 19.66 14.24
C GLU A 238 -12.35 18.60 13.42
N TYR A 239 -11.99 17.32 13.53
CA TYR A 239 -12.76 16.24 12.88
C TYR A 239 -14.20 16.15 13.39
N ARG A 240 -14.45 16.46 14.67
CA ARG A 240 -15.80 16.53 15.25
C ARG A 240 -16.62 17.71 14.72
N GLU A 241 -16.02 18.71 14.09
CA GLU A 241 -16.82 19.71 13.40
C GLU A 241 -17.58 19.12 12.19
N VAL A 242 -17.02 18.08 11.57
CA VAL A 242 -17.52 17.49 10.32
C VAL A 242 -18.26 16.17 10.57
N TYR A 243 -17.65 15.25 11.33
CA TYR A 243 -18.14 13.89 11.51
C TYR A 243 -18.99 13.65 12.76
N ASP A 244 -19.23 14.67 13.60
CA ASP A 244 -20.01 14.48 14.82
C ASP A 244 -21.45 14.11 14.51
N THR A 245 -21.77 12.84 14.77
CA THR A 245 -23.07 12.27 14.46
C THR A 245 -24.16 12.69 15.44
N SER A 246 -23.79 13.25 16.59
CA SER A 246 -24.73 13.75 17.61
C SER A 246 -25.42 15.06 17.19
N LYS A 247 -24.88 15.76 16.18
CA LYS A 247 -25.50 16.95 15.58
C LYS A 247 -26.56 16.54 14.57
N SER A 248 -27.76 17.13 14.68
CA SER A 248 -28.90 16.86 13.78
C SER A 248 -28.64 17.37 12.36
N GLY A 249 -29.34 16.82 11.36
CA GLY A 249 -29.00 16.91 9.93
C GLY A 249 -28.64 18.30 9.37
N ALA A 250 -29.27 19.39 9.82
CA ALA A 250 -28.95 20.75 9.37
C ALA A 250 -27.70 21.35 10.04
N ALA A 251 -27.27 20.81 11.19
CA ALA A 251 -26.06 21.20 11.91
C ALA A 251 -24.86 20.29 11.59
N ARG A 252 -25.08 19.20 10.85
CA ARG A 252 -24.01 18.34 10.35
C ARG A 252 -23.43 18.95 9.08
N LYS A 253 -22.14 19.28 9.10
CA LYS A 253 -21.42 19.82 7.93
C LYS A 253 -21.09 18.65 7.00
N ILE A 254 -22.05 18.23 6.19
CA ILE A 254 -21.89 17.11 5.24
C ILE A 254 -21.08 17.59 4.04
N ALA A 255 -20.25 16.71 3.48
CA ALA A 255 -19.52 16.99 2.25
C ALA A 255 -20.50 17.38 1.13
N PRO A 256 -20.25 18.46 0.39
CA PRO A 256 -21.00 18.76 -0.83
C PRO A 256 -20.77 17.65 -1.86
N CYS A 257 -21.86 17.26 -2.55
CA CYS A 257 -21.88 16.23 -3.59
C CYS A 257 -21.24 16.72 -4.89
#